data_AF-A0A1R1A227-F1
#
_entry.id   AF-A0A1R1A227-F1
#
_cell.length_a   1.000
_cell.length_b   1.000
_cell.length_c   1.000
_cell.angle_alpha   90.00
_cell.angle_beta   90.00
_cell.angle_gamma   90.00
#
_symmetry.space_group_name_H-M   'P 1'
#
loop_
_entity.id
_entity.type
_entity.pdbx_description
1 polymer ?
#
loop_
_entity_poly.entity_id
_entity_poly.type
_entity_poly.pdbx_seq_one_letter_code
_entity_poly.pdbx_strand_id
1 'polypeptide(L)'
;MRRPIIAVTGSAGKTTTKEMLASILERNRKTFKSFQNGNDVWFTSQYSKQIDSSYKAVVLEFGMKKAGDIRRHCRLIKPTIGVITTIGRAHVGHFISGIRGIANAKSELIRGMKQTGLLFINKDDKHSKLLDLASFKGKILTIGIDNHADYQANRIRYLKNGMSFNARLGKENAAFFIPGFGHFNVYNALFAIAVSHQLGCTIPQIKQGLKKYEQPYARLTVHRLPRNNILIDDSFNTNPELDAALDVLWKVAKRRKKIAVLGEIHDLGKHSKKIHFNAGKKLMEQSIDRLYTIGSNAKEIRKGAIQSGLPKNKTNHFHSVSGLKRRVAQNMPTGSAILFKGSTGVNQKVKLMHLAEWFIQQAHSR
;
A
#
# COMPACT_ATOMS: atom_id res chain seq x y z
N MET A 1 12.88 26.71 -11.83
CA MET A 1 11.76 25.76 -12.01
C MET A 1 10.57 26.17 -11.16
N ARG A 2 9.35 26.17 -11.72
CA ARG A 2 8.09 26.36 -10.96
C ARG A 2 7.95 25.24 -9.91
N ARG A 3 7.45 25.56 -8.70
CA ARG A 3 7.31 24.61 -7.58
C ARG A 3 6.57 23.33 -8.01
N PRO A 4 7.17 22.12 -7.83
CA PRO A 4 6.49 20.87 -8.14
C PRO A 4 5.39 20.56 -7.11
N ILE A 5 4.21 20.23 -7.63
CA ILE A 5 3.07 19.73 -6.86
C ILE A 5 2.79 18.32 -7.39
N ILE A 6 3.09 17.32 -6.55
CA ILE A 6 2.97 15.90 -6.85
C ILE A 6 1.69 15.38 -6.20
N ALA A 7 0.80 14.77 -6.99
CA ALA A 7 -0.37 14.07 -6.49
C ALA A 7 -0.22 12.56 -6.74
N VAL A 8 -0.33 11.77 -5.68
CA VAL A 8 -0.25 10.31 -5.70
C VAL A 8 -1.64 9.72 -5.49
N THR A 9 -2.13 8.94 -6.46
CA THR A 9 -3.35 8.15 -6.35
C THR A 9 -3.11 6.70 -6.78
N GLY A 10 -4.11 5.86 -6.57
CA GLY A 10 -4.04 4.42 -6.82
C GLY A 10 -4.87 3.60 -5.84
N SER A 11 -5.05 2.31 -6.13
CA SER A 11 -5.80 1.42 -5.24
C SER A 11 -4.93 1.01 -4.03
N ALA A 12 -3.65 0.71 -4.25
CA ALA A 12 -2.66 0.42 -3.20
C ALA A 12 -1.38 1.28 -3.35
N GLY A 13 -0.54 1.37 -2.33
CA GLY A 13 0.82 1.97 -2.43
C GLY A 13 0.91 3.50 -2.35
N LYS A 14 -0.23 4.21 -2.28
CA LYS A 14 -0.27 5.69 -2.24
C LYS A 14 0.57 6.29 -1.10
N THR A 15 0.24 5.92 0.14
CA THR A 15 0.87 6.46 1.35
C THR A 15 2.37 6.17 1.36
N THR A 16 2.77 4.93 1.06
CA THR A 16 4.20 4.55 1.01
C THR A 16 4.96 5.33 -0.06
N THR A 17 4.40 5.45 -1.27
CA THR A 17 5.01 6.23 -2.35
C THR A 17 5.16 7.71 -1.95
N LYS A 18 4.12 8.29 -1.35
CA LYS A 18 4.13 9.67 -0.82
C LYS A 18 5.22 9.87 0.24
N GLU A 19 5.35 8.96 1.21
CA GLU A 19 6.39 9.05 2.25
C GLU A 19 7.81 8.90 1.69
N MET A 20 8.03 7.94 0.76
CA MET A 20 9.32 7.78 0.09
C MET A 20 9.69 9.05 -0.71
N LEU A 21 8.74 9.59 -1.49
CA LEU A 21 8.91 10.82 -2.25
C LEU A 21 9.28 12.00 -1.35
N ALA A 22 8.50 12.22 -0.29
CA ALA A 22 8.74 13.33 0.63
C ALA A 22 10.12 13.20 1.29
N SER A 23 10.50 12.01 1.75
CA SER A 23 11.81 11.77 2.38
C SER A 23 12.99 12.09 1.44
N ILE A 24 12.88 11.75 0.15
CA ILE A 24 13.87 12.10 -0.87
C ILE A 24 13.90 13.60 -1.12
N LEU A 25 12.74 14.23 -1.35
CA LEU A 25 12.68 15.65 -1.69
C LEU A 25 13.12 16.55 -0.53
N GLU A 26 12.86 16.15 0.71
CA GLU A 26 13.34 16.85 1.92
C GLU A 26 14.86 16.93 2.03
N ARG A 27 15.62 16.17 1.22
CA ARG A 27 17.09 16.28 1.21
C ARG A 27 17.58 17.62 0.65
N ASN A 28 16.81 18.27 -0.22
CA ASN A 28 17.22 19.53 -0.86
C ASN A 28 16.08 20.55 -1.03
N ARG A 29 14.85 20.22 -0.64
CA ARG A 29 13.67 21.08 -0.78
C ARG A 29 12.80 20.96 0.47
N LYS A 30 12.49 22.09 1.12
CA LYS A 30 11.42 22.13 2.13
C LYS A 30 10.13 21.62 1.50
N THR A 31 9.61 20.48 1.95
CA THR A 31 8.54 19.75 1.28
C THR A 31 7.31 19.68 2.16
N PHE A 32 6.16 20.10 1.63
CA PHE A 32 4.87 19.83 2.28
C PHE A 32 4.43 18.42 1.88
N LYS A 33 3.97 17.61 2.84
CA LYS A 33 3.35 16.32 2.55
C LYS A 33 2.00 16.19 3.25
N SER A 34 1.04 15.49 2.63
CA SER A 34 -0.23 15.20 3.31
C SER A 34 0.01 14.37 4.57
N PHE A 35 -0.69 14.70 5.65
CA PHE A 35 -0.54 14.06 6.96
C PHE A 35 -1.08 12.63 6.93
N GLN A 36 -0.23 11.64 7.23
CA GLN A 36 -0.60 10.21 7.26
C GLN A 36 -1.46 9.80 6.05
N ASN A 37 -2.68 9.30 6.29
CA ASN A 37 -3.69 8.93 5.29
C ASN A 37 -4.79 9.99 5.11
N GLY A 38 -4.56 11.24 5.54
CA GLY A 38 -5.43 12.39 5.31
C GLY A 38 -5.50 12.72 3.82
N ASN A 39 -6.31 11.97 3.10
CA ASN A 39 -6.31 11.93 1.64
C ASN A 39 -7.70 12.18 1.03
N ASP A 40 -8.67 12.59 1.84
CA ASP A 40 -9.98 13.03 1.35
C ASP A 40 -9.98 14.53 0.99
N VAL A 41 -11.09 14.95 0.38
CA VAL A 41 -11.25 16.31 -0.13
C VAL A 41 -11.25 17.34 1.01
N TRP A 42 -11.71 16.96 2.21
CA TRP A 42 -11.70 17.85 3.37
C TRP A 42 -10.26 18.16 3.80
N PHE A 43 -9.42 17.13 3.95
CA PHE A 43 -7.99 17.32 4.23
C PHE A 43 -7.31 18.16 3.16
N THR A 44 -7.63 17.94 1.89
CA THR A 44 -7.06 18.73 0.78
C THR A 44 -7.44 20.20 0.85
N SER A 45 -8.66 20.52 1.29
CA SER A 45 -9.09 21.90 1.54
C SER A 45 -8.32 22.56 2.69
N GLN A 46 -7.95 21.79 3.73
CA GLN A 46 -7.08 22.31 4.78
C GLN A 46 -5.64 22.50 4.27
N TYR A 47 -5.11 21.56 3.49
CA TYR A 47 -3.77 21.67 2.92
C TYR A 47 -3.65 22.87 1.98
N SER A 48 -4.67 23.20 1.19
CA SER A 48 -4.64 24.39 0.32
C SER A 48 -4.48 25.69 1.09
N LYS A 49 -4.90 25.73 2.37
CA LYS A 49 -4.72 26.89 3.26
C LYS A 49 -3.35 26.90 3.94
N GLN A 50 -2.74 25.73 4.15
CA GLN A 50 -1.46 25.57 4.84
C GLN A 50 -0.23 25.70 3.93
N ILE A 51 -0.38 25.42 2.63
CA ILE A 51 0.73 25.45 1.67
C ILE A 51 1.06 26.90 1.29
N ASP A 52 2.09 27.46 1.90
CA ASP A 52 2.64 28.79 1.60
C ASP A 52 3.83 28.75 0.61
N SER A 53 4.47 29.90 0.36
CA SER A 53 5.62 30.05 -0.54
C SER A 53 6.96 29.50 0.01
N SER A 54 7.02 29.16 1.31
CA SER A 54 8.20 28.59 1.94
C SER A 54 8.46 27.15 1.48
N TYR A 55 7.40 26.40 1.19
CA TYR A 55 7.51 25.05 0.63
C TYR A 55 7.98 25.08 -0.82
N LYS A 56 9.09 24.38 -1.09
CA LYS A 56 9.73 24.25 -2.40
C LYS A 56 9.28 23.01 -3.17
N ALA A 57 8.55 22.09 -2.53
CA ALA A 57 7.83 20.99 -3.16
C ALA A 57 6.58 20.63 -2.34
N VAL A 58 5.59 20.00 -2.97
CA VAL A 58 4.36 19.53 -2.33
C VAL A 58 4.07 18.10 -2.78
N VAL A 59 3.84 17.17 -1.87
CA VAL A 59 3.51 15.76 -2.14
C VAL A 59 2.21 15.38 -1.45
N LEU A 60 1.13 15.23 -2.21
CA LEU A 60 -0.21 14.97 -1.68
C LEU A 60 -0.70 13.58 -2.08
N GLU A 61 -1.32 12.89 -1.13
CA GLU A 61 -2.10 11.69 -1.41
C GLU A 61 -3.55 12.07 -1.77
N PHE A 62 -4.01 11.68 -2.96
CA PHE A 62 -5.41 11.86 -3.38
C PHE A 62 -6.16 10.52 -3.30
N GLY A 63 -7.02 10.40 -2.30
CA GLY A 63 -7.95 9.30 -2.10
C GLY A 63 -9.19 9.44 -2.98
N MET A 64 -9.96 8.36 -3.06
CA MET A 64 -11.29 8.38 -3.68
C MET A 64 -12.14 7.28 -3.07
N LYS A 65 -13.41 7.57 -2.82
CA LYS A 65 -14.44 6.57 -2.51
C LYS A 65 -15.35 6.35 -3.71
N LYS A 66 -15.64 7.42 -4.45
CA LYS A 66 -16.52 7.41 -5.63
C LYS A 66 -15.97 8.28 -6.76
N ALA A 67 -16.61 8.20 -7.93
CA ALA A 67 -16.28 9.07 -9.05
C ALA A 67 -16.49 10.55 -8.68
N GLY A 68 -15.60 11.41 -9.16
CA GLY A 68 -15.58 12.85 -8.91
C GLY A 68 -14.72 13.30 -7.73
N ASP A 69 -14.30 12.40 -6.84
CA ASP A 69 -13.49 12.77 -5.67
C ASP A 69 -12.11 13.32 -6.10
N ILE A 70 -11.40 12.63 -7.00
CA ILE A 70 -10.09 13.07 -7.51
C ILE A 70 -10.21 14.38 -8.30
N ARG A 71 -11.29 14.55 -9.07
CA ARG A 71 -11.59 15.82 -9.74
C ARG A 71 -11.71 16.97 -8.72
N ARG A 72 -12.38 16.75 -7.57
CA ARG A 72 -12.52 17.75 -6.51
C ARG A 72 -11.17 18.10 -5.88
N HIS A 73 -10.31 17.11 -5.63
CA HIS A 73 -8.94 17.35 -5.19
C HIS A 73 -8.18 18.27 -6.15
N CYS A 74 -8.22 17.97 -7.46
CA CYS A 74 -7.51 18.76 -8.47
C CYS A 74 -8.03 20.20 -8.62
N ARG A 75 -9.31 20.45 -8.30
CA ARG A 75 -9.88 21.80 -8.28
C ARG A 75 -9.33 22.65 -7.12
N LEU A 76 -9.06 22.04 -5.98
CA LEU A 76 -8.48 22.72 -4.81
C LEU A 76 -6.99 22.95 -5.00
N ILE A 77 -6.26 21.93 -5.45
CA ILE A 77 -4.81 21.99 -5.66
C ILE A 77 -4.50 21.33 -7.00
N LYS A 78 -4.08 22.13 -7.98
CA LYS A 78 -3.75 21.65 -9.33
C LYS A 78 -2.34 21.03 -9.38
N PRO A 79 -2.20 19.70 -9.55
CA PRO A 79 -0.88 19.06 -9.56
C PRO A 79 -0.12 19.38 -10.85
N THR A 80 1.20 19.46 -10.75
CA THR A 80 2.10 19.50 -11.92
C THR A 80 2.63 18.12 -12.29
N ILE A 81 2.61 17.19 -11.33
CA ILE A 81 3.05 15.81 -11.49
C ILE A 81 1.97 14.89 -10.92
N GLY A 82 1.57 13.89 -11.70
CA GLY A 82 0.61 12.86 -11.30
C GLY A 82 1.29 11.50 -11.19
N VAL A 83 0.97 10.75 -10.14
CA VAL A 83 1.41 9.36 -9.96
C VAL A 83 0.18 8.48 -9.76
N ILE A 84 0.01 7.48 -10.63
CA ILE A 84 -1.04 6.47 -10.49
C ILE A 84 -0.37 5.12 -10.24
N THR A 85 -0.43 4.65 -9.00
CA THR A 85 0.36 3.48 -8.56
C THR A 85 -0.19 2.16 -9.11
N THR A 86 -1.47 1.89 -8.87
CA THR A 86 -2.16 0.64 -9.26
C THR A 86 -3.66 0.89 -9.47
N ILE A 87 -4.28 0.05 -10.30
CA ILE A 87 -5.72 0.01 -10.53
C ILE A 87 -6.23 -1.36 -10.04
N GLY A 88 -6.60 -1.43 -8.76
CA GLY A 88 -7.12 -2.63 -8.10
C GLY A 88 -8.58 -2.47 -7.64
N ARG A 89 -9.14 -3.50 -7.00
CA ARG A 89 -10.56 -3.58 -6.63
C ARG A 89 -10.95 -2.83 -5.34
N ALA A 90 -10.07 -1.96 -4.83
CA ALA A 90 -10.41 -1.08 -3.71
C ALA A 90 -11.64 -0.22 -4.06
N HIS A 91 -12.60 -0.11 -3.12
CA HIS A 91 -13.86 0.63 -3.28
C HIS A 91 -14.80 0.13 -4.38
N VAL A 92 -14.62 -1.08 -4.89
CA VAL A 92 -15.41 -1.63 -6.01
C VAL A 92 -16.93 -1.60 -5.77
N GLY A 93 -17.38 -1.62 -4.51
CA GLY A 93 -18.79 -1.49 -4.15
C GLY A 93 -19.44 -0.19 -4.60
N HIS A 94 -18.67 0.88 -4.84
CA HIS A 94 -19.16 2.18 -5.29
C HIS A 94 -19.15 2.34 -6.82
N PHE A 95 -18.70 1.34 -7.57
CA PHE A 95 -18.53 1.42 -9.03
C PHE A 95 -19.30 0.31 -9.73
N ILE A 96 -20.43 0.65 -10.34
CA ILE A 96 -21.27 -0.30 -11.12
C ILE A 96 -20.43 -0.96 -12.22
N SER A 97 -19.61 -0.18 -12.92
CA SER A 97 -18.70 -0.66 -13.98
C SER A 97 -17.42 -1.34 -13.45
N GLY A 98 -17.36 -1.65 -12.14
CA GLY A 98 -16.27 -2.35 -11.48
C GLY A 98 -14.91 -1.70 -11.74
N ILE A 99 -13.94 -2.51 -12.19
CA ILE A 99 -12.55 -2.07 -12.40
C ILE A 99 -12.41 -0.96 -13.46
N ARG A 100 -13.26 -0.97 -14.50
CA ARG A 100 -13.28 0.11 -15.52
C ARG A 100 -13.75 1.43 -14.91
N GLY A 101 -14.74 1.37 -14.03
CA GLY A 101 -15.21 2.55 -13.28
C GLY A 101 -14.13 3.12 -12.38
N ILE A 102 -13.38 2.25 -11.68
CA ILE A 102 -12.23 2.65 -10.85
C ILE A 102 -11.13 3.29 -11.71
N ALA A 103 -10.79 2.72 -12.86
CA ALA A 103 -9.79 3.28 -13.77
C ALA A 103 -10.20 4.66 -14.29
N ASN A 104 -11.46 4.83 -14.71
CA ASN A 104 -11.98 6.12 -15.16
C ASN A 104 -11.95 7.17 -14.05
N ALA A 105 -12.33 6.80 -12.82
CA ALA A 105 -12.26 7.71 -11.67
C ALA A 105 -10.80 8.12 -11.36
N LYS A 106 -9.83 7.21 -11.45
CA LYS A 106 -8.41 7.57 -11.29
C LYS A 106 -7.86 8.43 -12.43
N SER A 107 -8.41 8.28 -13.63
CA SER A 107 -8.09 9.13 -14.79
C SER A 107 -8.55 10.58 -14.61
N GLU A 108 -9.37 10.89 -13.60
CA GLU A 108 -9.68 12.27 -13.22
C GLU A 108 -8.43 13.05 -12.81
N LEU A 109 -7.39 12.38 -12.27
CA LEU A 109 -6.11 13.02 -11.98
C LEU A 109 -5.47 13.55 -13.27
N ILE A 110 -5.50 12.74 -14.33
CA ILE A 110 -4.89 13.04 -15.63
C ILE A 110 -5.56 14.25 -16.27
N ARG A 111 -6.90 14.30 -16.21
CA ARG A 111 -7.69 15.44 -16.69
C ARG A 111 -7.55 16.69 -15.81
N GLY A 112 -7.41 16.51 -14.49
CA GLY A 112 -7.37 17.61 -13.52
C GLY A 112 -5.99 18.25 -13.32
N MET A 113 -4.91 17.52 -13.62
CA MET A 113 -3.54 18.02 -13.47
C MET A 113 -3.12 18.97 -14.61
N LYS A 114 -1.94 19.57 -14.49
CA LYS A 114 -1.33 20.37 -15.55
C LYS A 114 -1.13 19.50 -16.80
N GLN A 115 -1.76 19.89 -17.90
CA GLN A 115 -1.76 19.12 -19.16
C GLN A 115 -0.40 19.07 -19.86
N THR A 116 0.55 19.92 -19.48
CA THR A 116 1.96 19.86 -19.90
C THR A 116 2.89 19.39 -18.76
N GLY A 117 2.32 18.67 -17.80
CA GLY A 117 3.02 18.12 -16.64
C GLY A 117 3.67 16.75 -16.90
N LEU A 118 4.03 16.06 -15.82
CA LEU A 118 4.58 14.70 -15.86
C LEU A 118 3.60 13.70 -15.24
N LEU A 119 3.26 12.64 -15.96
CA LEU A 119 2.43 11.54 -15.46
C LEU A 119 3.26 10.27 -15.32
N PHE A 120 3.19 9.62 -14.17
CA PHE A 120 3.83 8.34 -13.91
C PHE A 120 2.79 7.23 -13.73
N ILE A 121 2.94 6.14 -14.48
CA ILE A 121 2.05 4.96 -14.42
C ILE A 121 2.85 3.67 -14.31
N ASN A 122 2.24 2.64 -13.70
CA ASN A 122 2.83 1.32 -13.59
C ASN A 122 2.55 0.49 -14.85
N LYS A 123 3.60 0.09 -15.57
CA LYS A 123 3.52 -0.72 -16.79
C LYS A 123 3.08 -2.16 -16.52
N ASP A 124 3.37 -2.68 -15.33
CA ASP A 124 3.06 -4.06 -14.94
C ASP A 124 1.68 -4.21 -14.30
N ASP A 125 1.04 -3.10 -13.94
CA ASP A 125 -0.37 -3.14 -13.55
C ASP A 125 -1.23 -3.39 -14.80
N LYS A 126 -1.80 -4.60 -14.87
CA LYS A 126 -2.65 -5.05 -16.00
C LYS A 126 -3.86 -4.16 -16.29
N HIS A 127 -4.23 -3.29 -15.36
CA HIS A 127 -5.39 -2.41 -15.45
C HIS A 127 -4.98 -0.94 -15.73
N SER A 128 -3.69 -0.58 -15.70
CA SER A 128 -3.19 0.73 -16.14
C SER A 128 -3.55 1.05 -17.59
N LYS A 129 -3.69 0.03 -18.45
CA LYS A 129 -4.18 0.20 -19.83
C LYS A 129 -5.61 0.73 -19.95
N LEU A 130 -6.38 0.69 -18.85
CA LEU A 130 -7.73 1.23 -18.78
C LEU A 130 -7.76 2.72 -18.42
N LEU A 131 -6.59 3.33 -18.16
CA LEU A 131 -6.48 4.76 -17.91
C LEU A 131 -6.73 5.53 -19.19
N ASP A 132 -7.48 6.63 -19.07
CA ASP A 132 -7.74 7.55 -20.17
C ASP A 132 -6.58 8.54 -20.30
N LEU A 133 -5.73 8.29 -21.30
CA LEU A 133 -4.51 9.07 -21.58
C LEU A 133 -4.70 10.03 -22.76
N ALA A 134 -5.79 9.91 -23.52
CA ALA A 134 -5.92 10.48 -24.86
C ALA A 134 -5.80 12.02 -24.88
N SER A 135 -6.30 12.70 -23.84
CA SER A 135 -6.27 14.15 -23.75
C SER A 135 -4.99 14.73 -23.16
N PHE A 136 -4.07 13.90 -22.64
CA PHE A 136 -2.90 14.38 -21.90
C PHE A 136 -1.77 14.75 -22.85
N LYS A 137 -1.41 16.04 -22.86
CA LYS A 137 -0.36 16.60 -23.75
C LYS A 137 1.03 16.60 -23.10
N GLY A 138 1.14 16.10 -21.88
CA GLY A 138 2.36 16.11 -21.09
C GLY A 138 3.21 14.88 -21.35
N LYS A 139 4.30 14.75 -20.59
CA LYS A 139 5.16 13.57 -20.69
C LYS A 139 4.62 12.46 -19.81
N ILE A 140 4.37 11.30 -20.41
CA ILE A 140 4.02 10.07 -19.69
C ILE A 140 5.31 9.26 -19.52
N LEU A 141 5.58 8.86 -18.28
CA LEU A 141 6.71 8.02 -17.91
C LEU A 141 6.18 6.76 -17.22
N THR A 142 6.82 5.65 -17.51
CA THR A 142 6.43 4.33 -17.02
C THR A 142 7.44 3.80 -16.04
N ILE A 143 6.93 3.10 -15.02
CA ILE A 143 7.74 2.31 -14.10
C ILE A 143 7.41 0.84 -14.28
N GLY A 144 8.37 -0.06 -14.04
CA GLY A 144 8.16 -1.50 -14.15
C GLY A 144 9.29 -2.32 -13.53
N ILE A 145 9.01 -3.60 -13.33
CA ILE A 145 9.94 -4.67 -13.00
C ILE A 145 9.88 -5.69 -14.13
N ASP A 146 8.68 -6.16 -14.46
CA ASP A 146 8.47 -7.31 -15.35
C ASP A 146 8.46 -6.90 -16.83
N ASN A 147 7.82 -5.79 -17.17
CA ASN A 147 7.77 -5.24 -18.51
C ASN A 147 8.75 -4.07 -18.70
N HIS A 148 9.20 -3.89 -19.94
CA HIS A 148 10.06 -2.77 -20.31
C HIS A 148 9.38 -1.43 -19.99
N ALA A 149 10.06 -0.61 -19.18
CA ALA A 149 9.59 0.68 -18.71
C ALA A 149 10.72 1.73 -18.71
N ASP A 150 10.36 3.01 -18.69
CA ASP A 150 11.32 4.13 -18.67
C ASP A 150 12.23 4.05 -17.43
N TYR A 151 11.64 3.68 -16.29
CA TYR A 151 12.33 3.33 -15.06
C TYR A 151 12.05 1.88 -14.73
N GLN A 152 13.09 1.05 -14.72
CA GLN A 152 12.92 -0.39 -14.55
C GLN A 152 13.80 -0.92 -13.41
N ALA A 153 13.20 -1.69 -12.51
CA ALA A 153 13.92 -2.40 -11.46
C ALA A 153 14.20 -3.86 -11.86
N ASN A 154 15.35 -4.36 -11.42
CA ASN A 154 15.73 -5.77 -11.57
C ASN A 154 16.61 -6.21 -10.39
N ARG A 155 17.02 -7.49 -10.38
CA ARG A 155 17.86 -8.10 -9.33
C ARG A 155 17.30 -7.85 -7.91
N ILE A 156 15.98 -7.97 -7.77
CA ILE A 156 15.27 -7.72 -6.52
C ILE A 156 15.58 -8.84 -5.52
N ARG A 157 15.97 -8.48 -4.31
CA ARG A 157 16.34 -9.44 -3.25
C ARG A 157 15.78 -9.01 -1.90
N TYR A 158 15.26 -9.99 -1.17
CA TYR A 158 14.98 -9.85 0.25
C TYR A 158 16.29 -9.84 1.04
N LEU A 159 16.52 -8.80 1.83
CA LEU A 159 17.62 -8.70 2.79
C LEU A 159 17.10 -8.84 4.22
N LYS A 160 17.99 -8.74 5.22
CA LYS A 160 17.63 -8.89 6.64
C LYS A 160 16.62 -7.84 7.11
N ASN A 161 16.74 -6.60 6.64
CA ASN A 161 15.99 -5.44 7.13
C ASN A 161 15.25 -4.67 6.00
N GLY A 162 15.00 -5.31 4.87
CA GLY A 162 14.35 -4.64 3.74
C GLY A 162 14.62 -5.32 2.40
N MET A 163 14.49 -4.55 1.32
CA MET A 163 14.68 -5.02 -0.05
C MET A 163 15.83 -4.28 -0.71
N SER A 164 16.68 -5.00 -1.46
CA SER A 164 17.62 -4.40 -2.40
C SER A 164 17.22 -4.70 -3.84
N PHE A 165 17.56 -3.80 -4.74
CA PHE A 165 17.29 -3.92 -6.17
C PHE A 165 18.20 -2.98 -6.96
N ASN A 166 18.39 -3.27 -8.23
CA ASN A 166 18.97 -2.32 -9.17
C ASN A 166 17.84 -1.60 -9.90
N ALA A 167 18.02 -0.31 -10.20
CA ALA A 167 17.10 0.45 -11.03
C ALA A 167 17.83 1.18 -12.16
N ARG A 168 17.22 1.19 -13.34
CA ARG A 168 17.60 2.01 -14.49
C ARG A 168 16.91 3.37 -14.42
N LEU A 169 17.68 4.44 -14.49
CA LEU A 169 17.24 5.84 -14.45
C LEU A 169 17.71 6.53 -15.74
N GLY A 170 16.98 6.35 -16.85
CA GLY A 170 17.46 6.80 -18.16
C GLY A 170 18.71 6.03 -18.60
N LYS A 171 19.85 6.72 -18.76
CA LYS A 171 21.14 6.11 -19.11
C LYS A 171 21.92 5.60 -17.89
N GLU A 172 21.50 5.97 -16.69
CA GLU A 172 22.18 5.58 -15.44
C GLU A 172 21.59 4.29 -14.87
N ASN A 173 22.42 3.53 -14.16
CA ASN A 173 21.99 2.37 -13.39
C ASN A 173 22.56 2.47 -11.97
N ALA A 174 21.74 2.19 -10.96
CA ALA A 174 22.20 2.16 -9.58
C ALA A 174 21.49 1.12 -8.73
N ALA A 175 22.21 0.61 -7.72
CA ALA A 175 21.66 -0.23 -6.67
C ALA A 175 21.00 0.63 -5.58
N PHE A 176 19.79 0.25 -5.19
CA PHE A 176 18.99 0.90 -4.15
C PHE A 176 18.62 -0.09 -3.05
N PHE A 177 18.30 0.46 -1.89
CA PHE A 177 17.79 -0.25 -0.74
C PHE A 177 16.59 0.51 -0.18
N ILE A 178 15.57 -0.24 0.25
CA ILE A 178 14.44 0.30 1.01
C ILE A 178 14.29 -0.49 2.31
N PRO A 179 14.15 0.18 3.47
CA PRO A 179 13.83 -0.46 4.74
C PRO A 179 12.38 -0.92 4.76
N GLY A 180 11.99 -1.82 3.87
CA GLY A 180 10.68 -2.46 3.84
C GLY A 180 10.56 -3.61 2.85
N PHE A 181 9.64 -4.52 3.14
CA PHE A 181 9.52 -5.80 2.47
C PHE A 181 8.42 -5.82 1.41
N GLY A 182 8.53 -6.75 0.47
CA GLY A 182 7.55 -6.99 -0.57
C GLY A 182 7.89 -6.31 -1.90
N HIS A 183 7.64 -7.02 -3.01
CA HIS A 183 7.85 -6.47 -4.36
C HIS A 183 7.03 -5.21 -4.63
N PHE A 184 5.83 -5.11 -4.06
CA PHE A 184 4.99 -3.90 -4.17
C PHE A 184 5.68 -2.64 -3.62
N ASN A 185 6.56 -2.78 -2.61
CA ASN A 185 7.33 -1.66 -2.10
C ASN A 185 8.49 -1.27 -3.02
N VAL A 186 8.99 -2.18 -3.85
CA VAL A 186 9.93 -1.83 -4.94
C VAL A 186 9.22 -1.00 -6.01
N TYR A 187 7.98 -1.33 -6.38
CA TYR A 187 7.17 -0.48 -7.27
C TYR A 187 6.96 0.93 -6.67
N ASN A 188 6.59 1.03 -5.39
CA ASN A 188 6.44 2.31 -4.70
C ASN A 188 7.74 3.12 -4.71
N ALA A 189 8.87 2.45 -4.46
CA ALA A 189 10.19 3.08 -4.51
C ALA A 189 10.55 3.53 -5.93
N LEU A 190 10.19 2.75 -6.96
CA LEU A 190 10.44 3.12 -8.36
C LEU A 190 9.69 4.38 -8.76
N PHE A 191 8.44 4.55 -8.33
CA PHE A 191 7.73 5.82 -8.50
C PHE A 191 8.45 6.98 -7.81
N ALA A 192 8.90 6.77 -6.58
CA ALA A 192 9.61 7.80 -5.82
C ALA A 192 10.93 8.20 -6.49
N ILE A 193 11.73 7.21 -6.90
CA ILE A 193 12.98 7.37 -7.65
C ILE A 193 12.71 8.12 -8.96
N ALA A 194 11.70 7.70 -9.72
CA ALA A 194 11.43 8.24 -11.05
C ALA A 194 11.05 9.73 -11.01
N VAL A 195 10.14 10.10 -10.11
CA VAL A 195 9.72 11.49 -9.92
C VAL A 195 10.89 12.33 -9.40
N SER A 196 11.61 11.88 -8.37
CA SER A 196 12.74 12.63 -7.82
C SER A 196 13.87 12.81 -8.83
N HIS A 197 14.13 11.81 -9.66
CA HIS A 197 15.10 11.91 -10.76
C HIS A 197 14.68 12.96 -11.79
N GLN A 198 13.40 12.98 -12.22
CA GLN A 198 12.91 14.04 -13.12
C GLN A 198 12.93 15.45 -12.49
N LEU A 199 12.96 15.54 -11.15
CA LEU A 199 13.11 16.79 -10.42
C LEU A 199 14.59 17.17 -10.15
N GLY A 200 15.54 16.43 -10.73
CA GLY A 200 16.97 16.70 -10.64
C GLY A 200 17.63 16.26 -9.33
N CYS A 201 17.00 15.39 -8.54
CA CYS A 201 17.67 14.78 -7.39
C CYS A 201 18.77 13.82 -7.87
N THR A 202 19.96 13.94 -7.30
CA THR A 202 21.08 13.04 -7.62
C THR A 202 20.85 11.64 -7.04
N ILE A 203 21.47 10.62 -7.64
CA ILE A 203 21.38 9.24 -7.12
C ILE A 203 21.76 9.16 -5.62
N PRO A 204 22.84 9.81 -5.12
CA PRO A 204 23.13 9.86 -3.69
C PRO A 204 22.00 10.44 -2.83
N GLN A 205 21.35 11.53 -3.27
CA GLN A 205 20.21 12.12 -2.56
C GLN A 205 19.01 11.16 -2.51
N ILE A 206 18.72 10.48 -3.62
CA ILE A 206 17.64 9.48 -3.71
C ILE A 206 17.94 8.31 -2.76
N LYS A 207 19.16 7.77 -2.77
CA LYS A 207 19.56 6.69 -1.85
C LYS A 207 19.44 7.10 -0.39
N GLN A 208 19.89 8.31 -0.05
CA GLN A 208 19.82 8.81 1.33
C GLN A 208 18.37 9.01 1.78
N GLY A 209 17.51 9.56 0.92
CA GLY A 209 16.08 9.70 1.18
C GLY A 209 15.41 8.35 1.39
N LEU A 210 15.63 7.38 0.51
CA LEU A 210 15.08 6.02 0.67
C LEU A 210 15.61 5.31 1.91
N LYS A 211 16.86 5.55 2.33
CA LYS A 211 17.38 4.97 3.57
C LYS A 211 16.73 5.58 4.83
N LYS A 212 16.33 6.86 4.76
CA LYS A 212 15.76 7.61 5.88
C LYS A 212 14.22 7.61 5.89
N TYR A 213 13.54 7.06 4.89
CA TYR A 213 12.08 7.01 4.93
C TYR A 213 11.64 6.11 6.08
N GLU A 214 10.64 6.57 6.82
CA GLU A 214 10.01 5.78 7.87
C GLU A 214 8.80 5.07 7.28
N GLN A 215 8.69 3.76 7.53
CA GLN A 215 7.53 3.01 7.11
C GLN A 215 6.27 3.59 7.75
N PRO A 216 5.20 3.81 6.97
CA PRO A 216 3.93 4.20 7.56
C PRO A 216 3.44 3.14 8.55
N TYR A 217 2.88 3.60 9.66
CA TYR A 217 2.30 2.76 10.69
C TYR A 217 1.30 1.74 10.11
N ALA A 218 1.42 0.48 10.55
CA ALA A 218 0.55 -0.64 10.17
C ALA A 218 0.37 -0.84 8.63
N ARG A 219 1.44 -0.57 7.85
CA ARG A 219 1.52 -0.81 6.39
C ARG A 219 2.59 -1.84 6.06
N LEU A 220 2.33 -3.08 6.44
CA LEU A 220 3.17 -4.23 6.22
C LEU A 220 4.54 -4.16 6.93
N THR A 221 4.50 -3.59 8.13
CA THR A 221 5.66 -3.42 9.02
C THR A 221 6.01 -4.76 9.68
N VAL A 222 7.29 -5.09 9.80
CA VAL A 222 7.73 -6.38 10.36
C VAL A 222 8.39 -6.15 11.72
N HIS A 223 7.82 -6.77 12.74
CA HIS A 223 8.25 -6.66 14.13
C HIS A 223 8.75 -8.01 14.62
N ARG A 224 9.88 -8.00 15.33
CA ARG A 224 10.36 -9.18 16.05
C ARG A 224 9.69 -9.20 17.41
N LEU A 225 9.15 -10.35 17.77
CA LEU A 225 8.49 -10.59 19.04
C LEU A 225 9.31 -11.59 19.88
N PRO A 226 9.06 -11.70 21.20
CA PRO A 226 9.65 -12.73 22.05
C PRO A 226 9.39 -14.15 21.53
N ARG A 227 10.12 -15.14 22.04
CA ARG A 227 10.01 -16.55 21.62
C ARG A 227 10.29 -16.77 20.12
N ASN A 228 11.18 -15.96 19.54
CA ASN A 228 11.57 -16.01 18.12
C ASN A 228 10.37 -15.86 17.15
N ASN A 229 9.33 -15.16 17.60
CA ASN A 229 8.15 -14.88 16.82
C ASN A 229 8.34 -13.63 15.94
N ILE A 230 7.58 -13.56 14.85
CA ILE A 230 7.55 -12.41 13.96
C ILE A 230 6.10 -11.97 13.79
N LEU A 231 5.83 -10.68 13.94
CA LEU A 231 4.56 -10.06 13.57
C LEU A 231 4.75 -9.24 12.30
N ILE A 232 3.86 -9.44 11.35
CA ILE A 232 3.74 -8.63 10.14
C ILE A 232 2.44 -7.85 10.29
N ASP A 233 2.55 -6.56 10.54
CA ASP A 233 1.42 -5.68 10.77
C ASP A 233 1.07 -4.89 9.50
N ASP A 234 -0.03 -5.30 8.86
CA ASP A 234 -0.69 -4.65 7.73
C ASP A 234 -2.17 -4.37 8.06
N SER A 235 -2.42 -3.99 9.32
CA SER A 235 -3.77 -3.89 9.90
C SER A 235 -4.42 -2.51 9.77
N PHE A 236 -3.75 -1.52 9.15
CA PHE A 236 -4.30 -0.17 9.01
C PHE A 236 -5.53 -0.15 8.10
N ASN A 237 -5.40 -0.70 6.90
CA ASN A 237 -6.51 -0.88 5.97
C ASN A 237 -6.16 -1.99 4.99
N THR A 238 -7.18 -2.66 4.44
CA THR A 238 -6.98 -3.71 3.45
C THR A 238 -7.73 -3.46 2.17
N ASN A 239 -7.14 -3.95 1.10
CA ASN A 239 -7.77 -4.08 -0.21
C ASN A 239 -8.15 -5.56 -0.42
N PRO A 240 -8.97 -5.87 -1.44
CA PRO A 240 -9.27 -7.25 -1.84
C PRO A 240 -8.04 -8.13 -2.12
N GLU A 241 -6.97 -7.52 -2.61
CA GLU A 241 -5.75 -8.22 -2.98
C GLU A 241 -4.91 -8.55 -1.72
N LEU A 242 -4.81 -9.85 -1.39
CA LEU A 242 -4.00 -10.35 -0.27
C LEU A 242 -2.60 -10.83 -0.67
N ASP A 243 -2.37 -11.06 -1.97
CA ASP A 243 -1.20 -11.78 -2.49
C ASP A 243 0.12 -11.15 -2.01
N ALA A 244 0.19 -9.82 -2.05
CA ALA A 244 1.36 -9.06 -1.61
C ALA A 244 1.71 -9.28 -0.12
N ALA A 245 0.70 -9.35 0.75
CA ALA A 245 0.92 -9.54 2.18
C ALA A 245 1.26 -10.99 2.52
N LEU A 246 0.66 -11.94 1.80
CA LEU A 246 0.96 -13.36 1.96
C LEU A 246 2.35 -13.73 1.43
N ASP A 247 2.81 -13.14 0.31
CA ASP A 247 4.19 -13.32 -0.17
C ASP A 247 5.20 -12.90 0.89
N VAL A 248 5.00 -11.72 1.50
CA VAL A 248 5.89 -11.26 2.58
C VAL A 248 5.81 -12.18 3.79
N LEU A 249 4.62 -12.64 4.18
CA LEU A 249 4.49 -13.66 5.23
C LEU A 249 5.31 -14.90 4.90
N TRP A 250 5.20 -15.42 3.68
CA TRP A 250 5.92 -16.61 3.26
C TRP A 250 7.44 -16.41 3.29
N LYS A 251 7.94 -15.32 2.68
CA LYS A 251 9.37 -14.99 2.57
C LYS A 251 10.01 -14.70 3.93
N VAL A 252 9.32 -13.93 4.78
CA VAL A 252 9.83 -13.55 6.11
C VAL A 252 9.72 -14.69 7.12
N ALA A 253 8.64 -15.47 7.07
CA ALA A 253 8.48 -16.64 7.95
C ALA A 253 9.58 -17.68 7.70
N LYS A 254 10.01 -17.87 6.45
CA LYS A 254 10.89 -18.98 6.06
C LYS A 254 10.28 -20.31 6.51
N ARG A 255 10.98 -21.07 7.36
CA ARG A 255 10.54 -22.36 7.92
C ARG A 255 9.62 -22.23 9.14
N ARG A 256 9.35 -21.01 9.63
CA ARG A 256 8.43 -20.77 10.75
C ARG A 256 7.00 -21.17 10.40
N LYS A 257 6.23 -21.47 11.45
CA LYS A 257 4.77 -21.64 11.35
C LYS A 257 4.11 -20.33 10.93
N LYS A 258 3.26 -20.38 9.91
CA LYS A 258 2.61 -19.22 9.29
C LYS A 258 1.18 -19.08 9.80
N ILE A 259 0.88 -17.96 10.43
CA ILE A 259 -0.45 -17.66 10.96
C ILE A 259 -1.00 -16.43 10.24
N ALA A 260 -2.22 -16.52 9.75
CA ALA A 260 -2.92 -15.38 9.16
C ALA A 260 -4.07 -14.93 10.07
N VAL A 261 -4.12 -13.65 10.38
CA VAL A 261 -5.22 -12.97 11.08
C VAL A 261 -5.85 -11.99 10.09
N LEU A 262 -6.99 -12.39 9.52
CA LEU A 262 -7.64 -11.67 8.43
C LEU A 262 -8.98 -11.06 8.87
N GLY A 263 -9.04 -9.74 8.85
CA GLY A 263 -10.24 -8.96 9.09
C GLY A 263 -11.14 -8.81 7.87
N GLU A 264 -12.30 -8.23 8.09
CA GLU A 264 -13.22 -7.83 7.03
C GLU A 264 -12.60 -6.78 6.09
N ILE A 265 -13.00 -6.84 4.82
CA ILE A 265 -12.64 -5.89 3.78
C ILE A 265 -13.87 -5.02 3.49
N HIS A 266 -13.73 -3.70 3.66
CA HIS A 266 -14.84 -2.75 3.48
C HIS A 266 -15.02 -2.31 2.01
N ASP A 267 -16.13 -1.60 1.75
CA ASP A 267 -16.46 -0.97 0.47
C ASP A 267 -16.55 -1.93 -0.73
N LEU A 268 -16.96 -3.19 -0.49
CA LEU A 268 -17.12 -4.21 -1.53
C LEU A 268 -18.55 -4.35 -2.07
N GLY A 269 -19.54 -3.77 -1.39
CA GLY A 269 -20.96 -3.85 -1.76
C GLY A 269 -21.42 -5.29 -1.99
N LYS A 270 -22.19 -5.52 -3.07
CA LYS A 270 -22.69 -6.85 -3.45
C LYS A 270 -21.59 -7.90 -3.72
N HIS A 271 -20.34 -7.47 -3.91
CA HIS A 271 -19.22 -8.38 -4.17
C HIS A 271 -18.56 -8.91 -2.89
N SER A 272 -18.97 -8.43 -1.70
CA SER A 272 -18.33 -8.74 -0.43
C SER A 272 -18.15 -10.24 -0.21
N LYS A 273 -19.23 -11.04 -0.22
CA LYS A 273 -19.17 -12.49 0.01
C LYS A 273 -18.20 -13.20 -0.94
N LYS A 274 -18.33 -12.95 -2.25
CA LYS A 274 -17.50 -13.59 -3.29
C LYS A 274 -16.02 -13.23 -3.14
N ILE A 275 -15.70 -11.96 -2.87
CA ILE A 275 -14.32 -11.51 -2.71
C ILE A 275 -13.69 -12.12 -1.45
N HIS A 276 -14.39 -12.08 -0.31
CA HIS A 276 -13.90 -12.70 0.93
C HIS A 276 -13.69 -14.21 0.76
N PHE A 277 -14.65 -14.90 0.15
CA PHE A 277 -14.54 -16.33 -0.12
C PHE A 277 -13.31 -16.65 -1.00
N ASN A 278 -13.12 -15.92 -2.10
CA ASN A 278 -11.97 -16.10 -2.98
C ASN A 278 -10.64 -15.77 -2.29
N ALA A 279 -10.63 -14.76 -1.40
CA ALA A 279 -9.45 -14.44 -0.58
C ALA A 279 -9.07 -15.61 0.33
N GLY A 280 -10.06 -16.33 0.88
CA GLY A 280 -9.84 -17.57 1.63
C GLY A 280 -9.20 -18.68 0.81
N LYS A 281 -9.66 -18.87 -0.45
CA LYS A 281 -9.12 -19.92 -1.33
C LYS A 281 -7.61 -19.77 -1.57
N LYS A 282 -7.15 -18.53 -1.72
CA LYS A 282 -5.73 -18.20 -1.98
C LYS A 282 -4.78 -18.56 -0.83
N LEU A 283 -5.29 -18.76 0.38
CA LEU A 283 -4.44 -19.07 1.54
C LEU A 283 -3.75 -20.43 1.43
N MET A 284 -4.31 -21.36 0.67
CA MET A 284 -3.73 -22.69 0.49
C MET A 284 -2.46 -22.66 -0.36
N GLU A 285 -2.39 -21.76 -1.33
CA GLU A 285 -1.18 -21.53 -2.15
C GLU A 285 0.03 -21.11 -1.29
N GLN A 286 -0.22 -20.59 -0.07
CA GLN A 286 0.79 -19.97 0.79
C GLN A 286 1.13 -20.81 2.02
N SER A 287 0.64 -22.05 2.09
CA SER A 287 0.92 -23.02 3.18
C SER A 287 0.67 -22.43 4.58
N ILE A 288 -0.49 -21.80 4.78
CA ILE A 288 -0.88 -21.23 6.08
C ILE A 288 -1.17 -22.36 7.08
N ASP A 289 -0.50 -22.34 8.24
CA ASP A 289 -0.69 -23.35 9.29
C ASP A 289 -1.93 -23.10 10.16
N ARG A 290 -2.32 -21.83 10.29
CA ARG A 290 -3.49 -21.43 11.09
C ARG A 290 -4.12 -20.15 10.56
N LEU A 291 -5.45 -20.13 10.51
CA LEU A 291 -6.23 -18.97 10.10
C LEU A 291 -7.14 -18.49 11.23
N TYR A 292 -7.05 -17.21 11.53
CA TYR A 292 -8.00 -16.48 12.34
C TYR A 292 -8.72 -15.46 11.46
N THR A 293 -10.04 -15.41 11.53
CA THR A 293 -10.84 -14.40 10.82
C THR A 293 -11.64 -13.57 11.80
N ILE A 294 -11.84 -12.28 11.51
CA ILE A 294 -12.61 -11.37 12.37
C ILE A 294 -13.51 -10.43 11.57
N GLY A 295 -14.78 -10.33 11.96
CA GLY A 295 -15.78 -9.45 11.33
C GLY A 295 -16.85 -10.19 10.55
N SER A 296 -18.00 -9.55 10.36
CA SER A 296 -19.24 -10.18 9.87
C SER A 296 -19.08 -10.88 8.52
N ASN A 297 -18.38 -10.26 7.57
CA ASN A 297 -18.13 -10.87 6.25
C ASN A 297 -16.84 -11.69 6.20
N ALA A 298 -15.93 -11.55 7.16
CA ALA A 298 -14.67 -12.31 7.20
C ALA A 298 -14.88 -13.82 7.40
N LYS A 299 -16.07 -14.25 7.88
CA LYS A 299 -16.45 -15.68 7.94
C LYS A 299 -16.40 -16.36 6.56
N GLU A 300 -16.62 -15.61 5.48
CA GLU A 300 -16.55 -16.13 4.12
C GLU A 300 -15.09 -16.45 3.73
N ILE A 301 -14.09 -15.71 4.24
CA ILE A 301 -12.65 -16.07 4.09
C ILE A 301 -12.41 -17.45 4.69
N ARG A 302 -12.91 -17.70 5.90
CA ARG A 302 -12.78 -19.00 6.56
C ARG A 302 -13.43 -20.12 5.73
N LYS A 303 -14.63 -19.90 5.18
CA LYS A 303 -15.30 -20.88 4.32
C LYS A 303 -14.47 -21.22 3.08
N GLY A 304 -13.96 -20.21 2.37
CA GLY A 304 -13.13 -20.41 1.19
C GLY A 304 -11.83 -21.16 1.49
N ALA A 305 -11.21 -20.89 2.64
CA ALA A 305 -10.01 -21.58 3.09
C ALA A 305 -10.27 -23.06 3.40
N ILE A 306 -11.35 -23.37 4.13
CA ILE A 306 -11.74 -24.75 4.46
C ILE A 306 -12.05 -25.53 3.19
N GLN A 307 -12.83 -24.95 2.28
CA GLN A 307 -13.19 -25.59 1.02
C GLN A 307 -11.95 -25.88 0.14
N SER A 308 -10.88 -25.11 0.30
CA SER A 308 -9.64 -25.31 -0.44
C SER A 308 -8.66 -26.27 0.26
N GLY A 309 -9.02 -26.79 1.45
CA GLY A 309 -8.26 -27.83 2.15
C GLY A 309 -7.68 -27.41 3.50
N LEU A 310 -7.90 -26.19 3.99
CA LEU A 310 -7.39 -25.79 5.31
C LEU A 310 -8.21 -26.48 6.42
N PRO A 311 -7.61 -27.27 7.33
CA PRO A 311 -8.37 -28.05 8.31
C PRO A 311 -9.27 -27.19 9.20
N LYS A 312 -10.53 -27.62 9.39
CA LYS A 312 -11.53 -26.88 10.18
C LYS A 312 -11.04 -26.56 11.60
N ASN A 313 -10.27 -27.45 12.23
CA ASN A 313 -9.67 -27.28 13.56
C ASN A 313 -8.47 -26.29 13.60
N LYS A 314 -7.92 -25.91 12.45
CA LYS A 314 -6.88 -24.88 12.28
C LYS A 314 -7.47 -23.52 11.88
N THR A 315 -8.79 -23.39 11.82
CA THR A 315 -9.46 -22.15 11.44
C THR A 315 -10.48 -21.71 12.50
N ASN A 316 -10.38 -20.47 12.96
CA ASN A 316 -11.34 -19.89 13.91
C ASN A 316 -11.88 -18.55 13.41
N HIS A 317 -13.14 -18.26 13.75
CA HIS A 317 -13.81 -17.02 13.42
C HIS A 317 -14.19 -16.27 14.69
N PHE A 318 -14.09 -14.94 14.66
CA PHE A 318 -14.38 -14.06 15.78
C PHE A 318 -15.23 -12.87 15.37
N HIS A 319 -16.03 -12.39 16.32
CA HIS A 319 -16.78 -11.14 16.19
C HIS A 319 -16.19 -10.00 17.03
N SER A 320 -15.20 -10.29 17.89
CA SER A 320 -14.57 -9.31 18.77
C SER A 320 -13.04 -9.47 18.82
N VAL A 321 -12.34 -8.33 18.90
CA VAL A 321 -10.87 -8.30 19.03
C VAL A 321 -10.44 -8.93 20.36
N SER A 322 -11.22 -8.78 21.43
CA SER A 322 -10.92 -9.38 22.73
C SER A 322 -10.93 -10.92 22.70
N GLY A 323 -11.91 -11.52 22.01
CA GLY A 323 -11.97 -12.97 21.83
C GLY A 323 -10.80 -13.49 20.97
N LEU A 324 -10.50 -12.77 19.89
CA LEU A 324 -9.35 -13.05 19.04
C LEU A 324 -8.03 -12.96 19.82
N LYS A 325 -7.81 -11.87 20.57
CA LYS A 325 -6.63 -11.65 21.42
C LYS A 325 -6.39 -12.83 22.35
N ARG A 326 -7.41 -13.24 23.10
CA ARG A 326 -7.33 -14.36 24.05
C ARG A 326 -6.87 -15.63 23.35
N ARG A 327 -7.49 -15.96 22.20
CA ARG A 327 -7.14 -17.17 21.44
C ARG A 327 -5.74 -17.11 20.86
N VAL A 328 -5.34 -15.99 20.26
CA VAL A 328 -4.00 -15.85 19.66
C VAL A 328 -2.93 -15.92 20.75
N ALA A 329 -3.09 -15.21 21.86
CA ALA A 329 -2.13 -15.22 22.96
C ALA A 329 -1.94 -16.62 23.58
N GLN A 330 -3.00 -17.41 23.69
CA GLN A 330 -2.94 -18.78 24.21
C GLN A 330 -2.30 -19.78 23.23
N ASN A 331 -2.49 -19.59 21.93
CA ASN A 331 -2.18 -20.60 20.92
C ASN A 331 -1.10 -20.20 19.91
N MET A 332 -0.38 -19.09 20.14
CA MET A 332 0.72 -18.67 19.28
C MET A 332 1.93 -19.57 19.53
N PRO A 333 2.33 -20.43 18.57
CA PRO A 333 3.49 -21.29 18.73
C PRO A 333 4.78 -20.47 18.82
N THR A 334 5.76 -20.96 19.57
CA THR A 334 7.15 -20.46 19.52
C THR A 334 7.70 -20.60 18.10
N GLY A 335 8.46 -19.61 17.64
CA GLY A 335 9.02 -19.62 16.28
C GLY A 335 7.96 -19.53 15.19
N SER A 336 6.90 -18.75 15.38
CA SER A 336 5.86 -18.48 14.39
C SER A 336 5.98 -17.09 13.77
N ALA A 337 5.42 -16.93 12.57
CA ALA A 337 5.22 -15.66 11.92
C ALA A 337 3.71 -15.43 11.77
N ILE A 338 3.21 -14.28 12.22
CA ILE A 338 1.80 -13.94 12.22
C ILE A 338 1.56 -12.67 11.40
N LEU A 339 0.64 -12.73 10.43
CA LEU A 339 0.21 -11.58 9.63
C LEU A 339 -1.12 -11.05 10.18
N PHE A 340 -1.18 -9.75 10.43
CA PHE A 340 -2.40 -9.03 10.78
C PHE A 340 -2.81 -8.17 9.60
N LYS A 341 -4.00 -8.40 9.03
CA LYS A 341 -4.49 -7.64 7.89
C LYS A 341 -6.01 -7.52 7.92
N GLY A 342 -6.54 -6.31 7.79
CA GLY A 342 -7.98 -6.06 7.82
C GLY A 342 -8.31 -4.59 7.58
N SER A 343 -9.57 -4.30 7.23
CA SER A 343 -10.03 -2.92 7.14
C SER A 343 -10.27 -2.34 8.52
N THR A 344 -10.00 -1.06 8.66
CA THR A 344 -10.35 -0.31 9.86
C THR A 344 -11.77 0.24 9.74
N GLY A 345 -12.68 -0.29 10.55
CA GLY A 345 -14.06 0.17 10.62
C GLY A 345 -14.20 1.38 11.54
N VAL A 346 -15.13 2.28 11.22
CA VAL A 346 -15.41 3.47 12.04
C VAL A 346 -16.16 3.09 13.33
N ASN A 347 -16.95 2.02 13.29
CA ASN A 347 -17.88 1.64 14.37
C ASN A 347 -17.29 0.68 15.41
N GLN A 348 -15.99 0.37 15.36
CA GLN A 348 -15.34 -0.52 16.33
C GLN A 348 -14.40 0.27 17.24
N LYS A 349 -14.70 0.27 18.56
CA LYS A 349 -13.84 0.88 19.59
C LYS A 349 -12.43 0.25 19.61
N VAL A 350 -12.35 -1.08 19.47
CA VAL A 350 -11.09 -1.82 19.40
C VAL A 350 -10.93 -2.43 18.02
N LYS A 351 -9.83 -2.11 17.36
CA LYS A 351 -9.52 -2.50 15.98
C LYS A 351 -8.41 -3.54 15.94
N LEU A 352 -8.23 -4.19 14.80
CA LEU A 352 -7.17 -5.17 14.60
C LEU A 352 -5.76 -4.55 14.82
N MET A 353 -5.57 -3.28 14.46
CA MET A 353 -4.31 -2.56 14.71
C MET A 353 -3.98 -2.41 16.20
N HIS A 354 -4.97 -2.18 17.06
CA HIS A 354 -4.74 -2.11 18.51
C HIS A 354 -4.28 -3.45 19.07
N LEU A 355 -4.69 -4.57 18.45
CA LEU A 355 -4.18 -5.89 18.84
C LEU A 355 -2.74 -6.08 18.35
N ALA A 356 -2.41 -5.66 17.13
CA ALA A 356 -1.03 -5.68 16.64
C ALA A 356 -0.10 -4.86 17.55
N GLU A 357 -0.49 -3.63 17.90
CA GLU A 357 0.22 -2.77 18.87
C GLU A 357 0.40 -3.45 20.22
N TRP A 358 -0.64 -4.10 20.75
CA TRP A 358 -0.53 -4.81 22.01
C TRP A 358 0.56 -5.90 21.95
N PHE A 359 0.65 -6.68 20.87
CA PHE A 359 1.73 -7.65 20.68
C PHE A 359 3.11 -6.98 20.62
N ILE A 360 3.23 -5.83 19.94
CA ILE A 360 4.47 -5.07 19.81
C ILE A 360 4.92 -4.50 21.18
N GLN A 361 4.01 -3.92 21.94
CA GLN A 361 4.31 -3.35 23.26
C GLN A 361 4.77 -4.41 24.26
N GLN A 362 4.14 -5.59 24.24
CA GLN A 362 4.55 -6.73 25.08
C GLN A 362 5.97 -7.24 24.75
N ALA A 363 6.48 -6.94 23.55
CA ALA A 363 7.84 -7.26 23.16
C ALA A 363 8.88 -6.29 23.72
N HIS A 364 8.49 -5.05 24.03
CA HIS A 364 9.38 -4.02 24.56
C HIS A 364 9.33 -3.90 26.09
N SER A 365 8.31 -4.47 26.74
CA SER A 365 8.15 -4.46 28.20
C SER A 365 8.86 -5.63 28.90
N ARG A 366 9.73 -6.35 28.20
CA ARG A 366 10.53 -7.50 28.69
C ARG A 366 11.91 -7.40 28.05
#